data_AF-A0A843C9I5-F1
#
_entry.id   AF-A0A843C9I5-F1
#
_cell.length_a   1.000
_cell.length_b   1.000
_cell.length_c   1.000
_cell.angle_alpha   90.00
_cell.angle_beta   90.00
_cell.angle_gamma   90.00
#
_symmetry.space_group_name_H-M   'P 1'
#
loop_
_entity.id
_entity.type
_entity.pdbx_description
1 polymer ?
#
loop_
_entity_poly.entity_id
_entity_poly.type
_entity_poly.pdbx_seq_one_letter_code
_entity_poly.pdbx_strand_id
1 'polypeptide(L)'
;MGHRKYAQPRRGSAAYYPRVRARSMEARIRTWPKNNSDEPKILAHCGFKAGCVQVVTIDDRDKTPNAGKQLVSLGTVLVTPPVSILGIRGYSKDHYGLHAEFDVYASEFPKSISKEINLKNKDGAIENAEKILGRVKEIFAIVAVSPRAAGLEQKKPYIFEALVSGGDVKKQFAHVKELLGKEIKIDQIFETGATIDVAAITKGKGWQGVIQRFGVKKKQHKS
;
A
#
# COMPACT_ATOMS: atom_id res chain seq x y z
N MET A 1 -44.57 22.58 4.26
CA MET A 1 -43.75 21.39 4.61
C MET A 1 -43.10 21.67 5.96
N GLY A 2 -43.51 20.99 7.02
CA GLY A 2 -42.98 21.18 8.38
C GLY A 2 -41.71 20.37 8.65
N HIS A 3 -41.18 20.51 9.87
CA HIS A 3 -40.06 19.71 10.35
C HIS A 3 -40.36 18.20 10.28
N ARG A 4 -39.31 17.40 10.13
CA ARG A 4 -39.40 15.95 10.02
C ARG A 4 -40.04 15.33 11.28
N LYS A 5 -41.07 14.49 11.10
CA LYS A 5 -41.85 13.90 12.22
C LYS A 5 -41.02 13.02 13.17
N TYR A 6 -40.08 12.23 12.65
CA TYR A 6 -39.21 11.36 13.46
C TYR A 6 -37.74 11.54 13.07
N ALA A 7 -36.86 11.66 14.06
CA ALA A 7 -35.42 11.70 13.83
C ALA A 7 -34.93 10.42 13.14
N GLN A 8 -33.91 10.54 12.29
CA GLN A 8 -33.25 9.38 11.67
C GLN A 8 -31.78 9.69 11.44
N PRO A 9 -30.89 8.70 11.67
CA PRO A 9 -29.50 8.81 11.27
C PRO A 9 -29.36 9.02 9.76
N ARG A 10 -28.31 9.75 9.37
CA ARG A 10 -27.96 9.95 7.97
C ARG A 10 -27.62 8.61 7.30
N ARG A 11 -28.10 8.40 6.07
CA ARG A 11 -27.77 7.23 5.26
C ARG A 11 -26.47 7.46 4.47
N GLY A 12 -25.44 6.68 4.81
CA GLY A 12 -24.12 6.75 4.20
C GLY A 12 -23.24 7.87 4.76
N SER A 13 -21.93 7.61 4.83
CA SER A 13 -20.94 8.61 5.26
C SER A 13 -20.67 9.64 4.16
N ALA A 14 -20.56 10.92 4.57
CA ALA A 14 -20.17 12.03 3.71
C ALA A 14 -18.65 12.05 3.41
N ALA A 15 -17.84 11.42 4.27
CA ALA A 15 -16.38 11.40 4.16
C ALA A 15 -15.86 10.69 2.89
N TYR A 16 -16.68 9.84 2.28
CA TYR A 16 -16.33 9.09 1.06
C TYR A 16 -16.92 9.70 -0.22
N TYR A 17 -17.31 10.98 -0.19
CA TYR A 17 -17.68 11.71 -1.39
C TYR A 17 -16.44 12.33 -2.06
N PRO A 18 -16.38 12.37 -3.40
CA PRO A 18 -17.32 11.77 -4.34
C PRO A 18 -17.19 10.23 -4.44
N ARG A 19 -18.31 9.50 -4.48
CA ARG A 19 -18.33 8.03 -4.67
C ARG A 19 -18.18 7.66 -6.14
N VAL A 20 -16.96 7.77 -6.66
CA VAL A 20 -16.60 7.54 -8.06
C VAL A 20 -15.62 6.38 -8.20
N ARG A 21 -15.43 5.88 -9.43
CA ARG A 21 -14.41 4.87 -9.72
C ARG A 21 -13.03 5.46 -9.47
N ALA A 22 -12.16 4.69 -8.81
CA ALA A 22 -10.75 5.04 -8.68
C ALA A 22 -10.10 5.16 -10.06
N ARG A 23 -9.13 6.07 -10.20
CA ARG A 23 -8.46 6.36 -11.48
C ARG A 23 -7.41 5.30 -11.86
N SER A 24 -6.77 4.69 -10.87
CA SER A 24 -5.76 3.63 -10.99
C SER A 24 -6.31 2.30 -10.48
N MET A 25 -5.60 1.19 -10.74
CA MET A 25 -5.81 -0.09 -10.04
C MET A 25 -4.97 -0.21 -8.77
N GLU A 26 -3.96 0.63 -8.63
CA GLU A 26 -3.09 0.75 -7.46
C GLU A 26 -3.73 1.64 -6.39
N ALA A 27 -3.70 1.21 -5.15
CA ALA A 27 -4.15 2.02 -4.02
C ALA A 27 -3.07 3.03 -3.64
N ARG A 28 -3.45 4.32 -3.58
CA ARG A 28 -2.52 5.38 -3.20
C ARG A 28 -2.44 5.50 -1.67
N ILE A 29 -1.24 5.25 -1.13
CA ILE A 29 -0.93 5.53 0.28
C ILE A 29 -0.68 7.03 0.41
N ARG A 30 -1.40 7.67 1.33
CA ARG A 30 -1.33 9.14 1.54
C ARG A 30 -0.52 9.53 2.76
N THR A 31 -0.42 8.64 3.73
CA THR A 31 0.22 8.89 5.01
C THR A 31 0.92 7.62 5.43
N TRP A 32 2.14 7.80 5.90
CA TRP A 32 3.01 6.71 6.32
C TRP A 32 3.23 6.80 7.83
N PRO A 33 3.40 5.66 8.52
CA PRO A 33 3.74 5.66 9.92
C PRO A 33 5.16 6.24 10.11
N LYS A 34 5.35 6.96 11.22
CA LYS A 34 6.68 7.40 11.64
C LYS A 34 7.31 6.28 12.46
N ASN A 35 8.40 5.71 11.99
CA ASN A 35 9.17 4.73 12.75
C ASN A 35 10.44 5.40 13.31
N ASN A 36 10.65 5.26 14.62
CA ASN A 36 11.81 5.79 15.33
C ASN A 36 12.89 4.70 15.56
N SER A 37 12.83 3.56 14.89
CA SER A 37 13.89 2.56 14.93
C SER A 37 15.21 3.11 14.39
N ASP A 38 16.35 2.66 14.92
CA ASP A 38 17.67 3.07 14.39
C ASP A 38 17.97 2.43 13.02
N GLU A 39 17.36 1.28 12.74
CA GLU A 39 17.52 0.54 11.50
C GLU A 39 16.51 1.02 10.44
N PRO A 40 16.97 1.36 9.22
CA PRO A 40 16.09 1.71 8.12
C PRO A 40 15.32 0.47 7.64
N LYS A 41 13.99 0.59 7.55
CA LYS A 41 13.09 -0.44 7.01
C LYS A 41 12.19 0.16 5.94
N ILE A 42 11.93 -0.61 4.89
CA ILE A 42 10.90 -0.30 3.88
C ILE A 42 9.54 -0.63 4.51
N LEU A 43 8.53 0.21 4.29
CA LEU A 43 7.25 0.10 5.01
C LEU A 43 6.08 -0.47 4.20
N ALA A 44 6.26 -0.80 2.92
CA ALA A 44 5.19 -1.33 2.10
C ALA A 44 5.64 -2.49 1.22
N HIS A 45 4.66 -3.37 0.97
CA HIS A 45 4.74 -4.46 0.02
C HIS A 45 3.41 -4.53 -0.74
N CYS A 46 3.42 -5.15 -1.93
CA CYS A 46 2.20 -5.42 -2.69
C CYS A 46 1.83 -6.90 -2.59
N GLY A 47 0.54 -7.19 -2.39
CA GLY A 47 0.01 -8.55 -2.35
C GLY A 47 -1.20 -8.70 -3.25
N PHE A 48 -1.38 -9.89 -3.81
CA PHE A 48 -2.51 -10.24 -4.66
C PHE A 48 -3.45 -11.15 -3.89
N LYS A 49 -4.71 -10.76 -3.73
CA LYS A 49 -5.69 -11.59 -3.03
C LYS A 49 -5.97 -12.87 -3.83
N ALA A 50 -5.60 -14.02 -3.27
CA ALA A 50 -5.87 -15.33 -3.87
C ALA A 50 -7.19 -15.93 -3.39
N GLY A 51 -7.53 -15.77 -2.11
CA GLY A 51 -8.74 -16.39 -1.57
C GLY A 51 -9.02 -16.03 -0.12
N CYS A 52 -10.01 -16.71 0.44
CA CYS A 52 -10.33 -16.66 1.86
C CYS A 52 -10.40 -18.10 2.39
N VAL A 53 -10.00 -18.28 3.64
CA VAL A 53 -10.00 -19.56 4.35
C VAL A 53 -10.63 -19.37 5.72
N GLN A 54 -11.09 -20.46 6.33
CA GLN A 54 -11.47 -20.47 7.74
C GLN A 54 -10.27 -20.92 8.56
N VAL A 55 -9.94 -20.17 9.60
CA VAL A 55 -8.85 -20.47 10.52
C VAL A 55 -9.48 -20.81 11.86
N VAL A 56 -9.21 -22.02 12.34
CA VAL A 56 -9.60 -22.46 13.68
C VAL A 56 -8.42 -22.19 14.61
N THR A 57 -8.60 -21.29 15.56
CA THR A 57 -7.62 -20.96 16.59
C THR A 57 -8.21 -21.22 17.97
N ILE A 58 -7.36 -21.29 18.99
CA ILE A 58 -7.81 -21.30 20.38
C ILE A 58 -7.84 -19.84 20.85
N ASP A 59 -8.90 -19.41 21.53
CA ASP A 59 -8.97 -18.07 22.13
C ASP A 59 -8.09 -18.03 23.38
N ASP A 60 -6.97 -17.30 23.29
CA ASP A 60 -5.94 -17.15 24.31
C ASP A 60 -6.23 -15.99 25.28
N ARG A 61 -7.33 -15.25 25.08
CA ARG A 61 -7.67 -14.09 25.90
C ARG A 61 -8.36 -14.50 27.20
N ASP A 62 -7.69 -14.19 28.30
CA ASP A 62 -8.23 -14.38 29.64
C ASP A 62 -9.53 -13.60 29.87
N LYS A 63 -10.40 -14.16 30.72
CA LYS A 63 -11.69 -13.58 31.16
C LYS A 63 -12.71 -13.32 30.04
N THR A 64 -12.54 -13.94 28.87
CA THR A 64 -13.59 -13.98 27.85
C THR A 64 -14.45 -15.26 27.99
N PRO A 65 -15.75 -15.24 27.63
CA PRO A 65 -16.59 -16.45 27.67
C PRO A 65 -16.07 -17.62 26.81
N ASN A 66 -15.16 -17.33 25.89
CA ASN A 66 -14.59 -18.27 24.94
C ASN A 66 -13.13 -18.65 25.26
N ALA A 67 -12.57 -18.18 26.38
CA ALA A 67 -11.20 -18.51 26.77
C ALA A 67 -10.97 -20.03 26.76
N GLY A 68 -9.93 -20.48 26.06
CA GLY A 68 -9.58 -21.90 25.90
C GLY A 68 -10.49 -22.70 24.97
N LYS A 69 -11.51 -22.08 24.35
CA LYS A 69 -12.37 -22.73 23.34
C LYS A 69 -11.87 -22.45 21.93
N GLN A 70 -12.27 -23.32 21.00
CA GLN A 70 -12.03 -23.12 19.58
C GLN A 70 -12.84 -21.92 19.06
N LEU A 71 -12.15 -21.02 18.36
CA LEU A 71 -12.72 -19.88 17.66
C LEU A 71 -12.48 -20.07 16.16
N VAL A 72 -13.55 -20.00 15.37
CA VAL A 72 -13.45 -20.01 13.91
C VAL A 72 -13.46 -18.57 13.42
N SER A 73 -12.37 -18.16 12.79
CA SER A 73 -12.20 -16.84 12.18
C SER A 73 -12.02 -16.95 10.67
N LEU A 74 -12.28 -15.88 9.94
CA LEU A 74 -12.04 -15.82 8.50
C LEU A 74 -10.67 -15.20 8.22
N GLY A 75 -9.80 -15.96 7.56
CA GLY A 75 -8.52 -15.49 7.04
C GLY A 75 -8.63 -15.12 5.55
N THR A 76 -7.89 -14.10 5.12
CA THR A 76 -7.67 -13.81 3.69
C THR A 76 -6.26 -14.25 3.32
N VAL A 77 -6.13 -15.02 2.25
CA VAL A 77 -4.82 -15.45 1.73
C VAL A 77 -4.39 -14.48 0.63
N LEU A 78 -3.22 -13.87 0.83
CA LEU A 78 -2.57 -12.98 -0.13
C LEU A 78 -1.32 -13.67 -0.67
N VAL A 79 -1.16 -13.67 -2.00
CA VAL A 79 0.08 -14.08 -2.67
C VAL A 79 0.99 -12.86 -2.72
N THR A 80 2.16 -12.98 -2.10
CA THR A 80 3.17 -11.91 -2.00
C THR A 80 4.41 -12.34 -2.77
N PRO A 81 4.46 -12.16 -4.11
CA PRO A 81 5.67 -12.42 -4.86
C PRO A 81 6.78 -11.44 -4.43
N PRO A 82 8.07 -11.80 -4.57
CA PRO A 82 9.16 -10.89 -4.27
C PRO A 82 9.03 -9.58 -5.05
N VAL A 83 9.33 -8.46 -4.39
CA VAL A 83 9.29 -7.13 -4.98
C VAL A 83 10.68 -6.67 -5.38
N SER A 84 10.84 -6.09 -6.56
CA SER A 84 12.12 -5.58 -7.04
C SER A 84 12.26 -4.09 -6.71
N ILE A 85 13.40 -3.69 -6.15
CA ILE A 85 13.69 -2.26 -5.96
C ILE A 85 14.26 -1.70 -7.26
N LEU A 86 13.49 -0.82 -7.89
CA LEU A 86 13.89 -0.16 -9.12
C LEU A 86 14.71 1.10 -8.88
N GLY A 87 14.49 1.80 -7.78
CA GLY A 87 15.11 3.09 -7.56
C GLY A 87 14.88 3.69 -6.19
N ILE A 88 15.43 4.89 -6.02
CA ILE A 88 15.37 5.73 -4.84
C ILE A 88 14.81 7.08 -5.28
N ARG A 89 13.82 7.58 -4.55
CA ARG A 89 13.32 8.94 -4.68
C ARG A 89 13.55 9.71 -3.40
N GLY A 90 14.14 10.89 -3.49
CA GLY A 90 14.33 11.81 -2.37
C GLY A 90 13.31 12.95 -2.43
N TYR A 91 12.65 13.23 -1.30
CA TYR A 91 11.75 14.38 -1.16
C TYR A 91 12.35 15.45 -0.24
N SER A 92 12.41 16.69 -0.70
CA SER A 92 12.60 17.87 0.14
C SER A 92 11.26 18.37 0.68
N LYS A 93 11.31 19.21 1.71
CA LYS A 93 10.11 19.80 2.30
C LYS A 93 10.23 21.32 2.31
N ASP A 94 9.31 21.96 1.60
CA ASP A 94 9.14 23.41 1.58
C ASP A 94 7.82 23.81 2.26
N HIS A 95 7.53 25.11 2.29
CA HIS A 95 6.25 25.63 2.79
C HIS A 95 5.05 25.08 2.01
N TYR A 96 5.23 24.77 0.73
CA TYR A 96 4.18 24.25 -0.16
C TYR A 96 4.01 22.73 -0.12
N GLY A 97 4.87 22.00 0.61
CA GLY A 97 4.76 20.56 0.77
C GLY A 97 6.05 19.81 0.43
N LEU A 98 5.90 18.55 0.04
CA LEU A 98 7.00 17.68 -0.34
C LEU A 98 7.26 17.77 -1.85
N HIS A 99 8.50 18.00 -2.24
CA HIS A 99 8.93 18.09 -3.64
C HIS A 99 9.98 17.03 -3.95
N ALA A 100 9.85 16.35 -5.08
CA ALA A 100 10.83 15.33 -5.49
C ALA A 100 12.10 16.02 -5.99
N GLU A 101 13.22 15.78 -5.31
CA GLU A 101 14.52 16.38 -5.62
C GLU A 101 15.30 15.54 -6.63
N PHE A 102 15.27 14.22 -6.46
CA PHE A 102 15.96 13.30 -7.35
C PHE A 102 15.26 11.96 -7.45
N ASP A 103 15.50 11.33 -8.60
CA ASP A 103 15.22 9.92 -8.86
C ASP A 103 16.52 9.24 -9.30
N VAL A 104 16.86 8.15 -8.63
CA VAL A 104 18.01 7.30 -8.98
C VAL A 104 17.50 5.89 -9.18
N TYR A 105 17.74 5.31 -10.34
CA TYR A 105 17.33 3.96 -10.68
C TYR A 105 18.49 2.96 -10.60
N ALA A 106 18.20 1.67 -10.57
CA ALA A 106 19.24 0.65 -10.72
C ALA A 106 19.72 0.58 -12.19
N SER A 107 20.96 0.14 -12.40
CA SER A 107 21.49 -0.09 -13.75
C SER A 107 20.89 -1.34 -14.41
N GLU A 108 20.63 -2.37 -13.60
CA GLU A 108 20.10 -3.64 -14.04
C GLU A 108 18.83 -3.99 -13.27
N PHE A 109 17.85 -4.51 -14.00
CA PHE A 109 16.59 -5.01 -13.46
C PHE A 109 16.35 -6.45 -13.89
N PRO A 110 15.54 -7.22 -13.15
CA PRO A 110 15.05 -8.50 -13.61
C PRO A 110 14.45 -8.41 -15.02
N LYS A 111 14.74 -9.41 -15.86
CA LYS A 111 14.28 -9.47 -17.27
C LYS A 111 12.76 -9.38 -17.42
N SER A 112 12.01 -9.75 -16.38
CA SER A 112 10.55 -9.64 -16.32
C SER A 112 10.07 -8.18 -16.32
N ILE A 113 10.82 -7.29 -15.69
CA ILE A 113 10.47 -5.87 -15.53
C ILE A 113 11.12 -5.02 -16.62
N SER A 114 12.39 -5.28 -16.97
CA SER A 114 13.12 -4.50 -17.97
C SER A 114 12.52 -4.57 -19.38
N LYS A 115 11.75 -5.63 -19.68
CA LYS A 115 10.99 -5.74 -20.94
C LYS A 115 9.83 -4.76 -21.03
N GLU A 116 9.20 -4.46 -19.90
CA GLU A 116 7.98 -3.66 -19.85
C GLU A 116 8.27 -2.18 -19.52
N ILE A 117 9.41 -1.91 -18.88
CA ILE A 117 9.81 -0.56 -18.45
C ILE A 117 11.28 -0.32 -18.77
N ASN A 118 11.55 0.83 -19.40
CA ASN A 118 12.91 1.31 -19.65
C ASN A 118 13.15 2.56 -18.78
N LEU A 119 13.83 2.38 -17.64
CA LEU A 119 14.28 3.47 -16.77
C LEU A 119 15.76 3.68 -17.00
N LYS A 120 16.16 4.93 -17.26
CA LYS A 120 17.55 5.30 -17.47
C LYS A 120 17.95 6.36 -16.47
N ASN A 121 19.14 6.19 -15.90
CA ASN A 121 19.78 7.24 -15.13
C ASN A 121 20.50 8.23 -16.02
N LYS A 122 20.64 9.46 -15.51
CA LYS A 122 21.66 10.39 -15.99
C LYS A 122 23.02 9.96 -15.44
N ASP A 123 24.09 10.28 -16.16
CA ASP A 123 25.44 9.95 -15.72
C ASP A 123 25.74 10.56 -14.34
N GLY A 124 26.35 9.77 -13.44
CA GLY A 124 26.64 10.21 -12.08
C GLY A 124 25.43 10.43 -11.17
N ALA A 125 24.24 9.89 -11.49
CA ALA A 125 23.02 10.13 -10.72
C ALA A 125 23.14 9.78 -9.22
N ILE A 126 23.82 8.68 -8.88
CA ILE A 126 24.02 8.26 -7.49
C ILE A 126 24.85 9.29 -6.72
N GLU A 127 25.98 9.73 -7.28
CA GLU A 127 26.89 10.70 -6.64
C GLU A 127 26.22 12.07 -6.47
N ASN A 128 25.42 12.48 -7.46
CA ASN A 128 24.66 13.72 -7.39
C ASN A 128 23.57 13.65 -6.32
N ALA A 129 22.89 12.51 -6.18
CA ALA A 129 21.93 12.29 -5.12
C ALA A 129 22.58 12.36 -3.74
N GLU A 130 23.76 11.75 -3.56
CA GLU A 130 24.51 11.79 -2.30
C GLU A 130 24.87 13.21 -1.86
N LYS A 131 25.23 14.09 -2.80
CA LYS A 131 25.50 15.52 -2.52
C LYS A 131 24.25 16.28 -2.05
N ILE A 132 23.07 15.91 -2.56
CA ILE A 132 21.80 16.61 -2.30
C ILE A 132 21.10 16.08 -1.04
N LEU A 133 21.55 14.95 -0.46
CA LEU A 133 20.96 14.33 0.74
C LEU A 133 20.74 15.29 1.91
N GLY A 134 21.57 16.33 2.06
CA GLY A 134 21.41 17.34 3.12
C GLY A 134 20.10 18.13 3.05
N ARG A 135 19.46 18.21 1.87
CA ARG A 135 18.17 18.90 1.65
C ARG A 135 16.98 17.95 1.72
N VAL A 136 17.22 16.64 1.70
CA VAL A 136 16.17 15.61 1.65
C VAL A 136 15.63 15.38 3.05
N LYS A 137 14.30 15.35 3.15
CA LYS A 137 13.58 15.05 4.39
C LYS A 137 13.07 13.61 4.45
N GLU A 138 12.63 13.06 3.34
CA GLU A 138 12.06 11.71 3.26
C GLU A 138 12.64 10.95 2.05
N ILE A 139 12.93 9.66 2.24
CA ILE A 139 13.40 8.77 1.18
C ILE A 139 12.37 7.69 0.92
N PHE A 140 12.08 7.48 -0.37
CA PHE A 140 11.21 6.43 -0.85
C PHE A 140 11.99 5.46 -1.72
N ALA A 141 11.72 4.17 -1.54
CA ALA A 141 12.11 3.14 -2.49
C ALA A 141 11.04 3.08 -3.60
N ILE A 142 11.46 3.12 -4.85
CA ILE A 142 10.60 2.84 -6.01
C ILE A 142 10.58 1.33 -6.18
N VAL A 143 9.44 0.73 -5.87
CA VAL A 143 9.25 -0.71 -5.81
C VAL A 143 8.40 -1.16 -6.99
N ALA A 144 8.76 -2.27 -7.61
CA ALA A 144 7.95 -2.90 -8.64
C ALA A 144 7.64 -4.36 -8.34
N VAL A 145 6.46 -4.78 -8.74
CA VAL A 145 6.00 -6.16 -8.62
C VAL A 145 5.40 -6.63 -9.93
N SER A 146 5.79 -7.81 -10.39
CA SER A 146 5.20 -8.42 -11.58
C SER A 146 3.98 -9.27 -11.19
N PRO A 147 2.76 -8.96 -11.69
CA PRO A 147 1.57 -9.79 -11.44
C PRO A 147 1.72 -11.22 -11.93
N ARG A 148 2.54 -11.43 -12.97
CA ARG A 148 2.88 -12.75 -13.49
C ARG A 148 3.57 -13.64 -12.45
N ALA A 149 4.37 -13.06 -11.55
CA ALA A 149 4.98 -13.80 -10.45
C ALA A 149 3.95 -14.30 -9.43
N ALA A 150 2.76 -13.68 -9.38
CA ALA A 150 1.62 -14.14 -8.60
C ALA A 150 0.68 -15.09 -9.37
N GLY A 151 1.06 -15.52 -10.59
CA GLY A 151 0.26 -16.43 -11.42
C GLY A 151 -0.83 -15.73 -12.27
N LEU A 152 -0.81 -14.39 -12.36
CA LEU A 152 -1.74 -13.64 -13.20
C LEU A 152 -1.23 -13.52 -14.65
N GLU A 153 -2.14 -13.38 -15.62
CA GLU A 153 -1.77 -13.20 -17.03
C GLU A 153 -1.16 -11.83 -17.34
N GLN A 154 -1.41 -10.84 -16.47
CA GLN A 154 -0.93 -9.47 -16.64
C GLN A 154 0.60 -9.40 -16.55
N LYS A 155 1.24 -8.94 -17.63
CA LYS A 155 2.70 -8.78 -17.71
C LYS A 155 3.19 -7.45 -17.15
N LYS A 156 2.42 -6.37 -17.37
CA LYS A 156 2.78 -5.02 -16.94
C LYS A 156 2.92 -4.99 -15.41
N PRO A 157 4.09 -4.65 -14.87
CA PRO A 157 4.31 -4.57 -13.44
C PRO A 157 3.56 -3.39 -12.82
N TYR A 158 3.21 -3.53 -11.54
CA TYR A 158 2.75 -2.41 -10.71
C TYR A 158 3.97 -1.74 -10.11
N ILE A 159 4.02 -0.40 -10.14
CA ILE A 159 5.11 0.41 -9.60
C ILE A 159 4.54 1.37 -8.59
N PHE A 160 5.13 1.41 -7.40
CA PHE A 160 4.72 2.35 -6.37
C PHE A 160 5.92 2.74 -5.51
N GLU A 161 5.74 3.83 -4.79
CA GLU A 161 6.72 4.32 -3.82
C GLU A 161 6.42 3.72 -2.45
N ALA A 162 7.44 3.20 -1.79
CA ALA A 162 7.39 2.74 -0.42
C ALA A 162 8.29 3.62 0.44
N LEU A 163 7.76 4.22 1.51
CA LEU A 163 8.57 5.02 2.42
C LEU A 163 9.61 4.12 3.10
N VAL A 164 10.83 4.63 3.21
CA VAL A 164 11.87 4.04 4.06
C VAL A 164 11.94 4.85 5.35
N SER A 165 11.76 4.19 6.48
CA SER A 165 11.69 4.83 7.79
C SER A 165 12.64 4.17 8.77
N GLY A 166 13.03 4.90 9.82
CA GLY A 166 14.08 4.51 10.75
C GLY A 166 15.47 5.02 10.35
N GLY A 167 16.32 5.25 11.33
CA GLY A 167 17.65 5.82 11.18
C GLY A 167 17.67 7.23 10.56
N ASP A 168 18.87 7.70 10.23
CA ASP A 168 19.06 8.95 9.51
C ASP A 168 18.83 8.80 8.01
N VAL A 169 18.50 9.90 7.33
CA VAL A 169 18.34 9.97 5.86
C VAL A 169 19.52 9.36 5.11
N LYS A 170 20.76 9.55 5.61
CA LYS A 170 21.96 8.93 5.01
C LYS A 170 21.97 7.41 5.14
N LYS A 171 21.56 6.87 6.29
CA LYS A 171 21.45 5.42 6.53
C LYS A 171 20.33 4.82 5.67
N GLN A 172 19.19 5.52 5.57
CA GLN A 172 18.08 5.13 4.69
C GLN A 172 18.53 5.07 3.23
N PHE A 173 19.26 6.08 2.75
CA PHE A 173 19.79 6.08 1.39
C PHE A 173 20.74 4.91 1.14
N ALA A 174 21.70 4.68 2.04
CA ALA A 174 22.66 3.58 1.94
C ALA A 174 21.95 2.21 1.91
N HIS A 175 20.96 2.02 2.78
CA HIS A 175 20.17 0.80 2.84
C HIS A 175 19.45 0.50 1.52
N VAL A 176 18.74 1.48 0.94
CA VAL A 176 18.07 1.28 -0.35
C VAL A 176 19.09 1.10 -1.48
N LYS A 177 20.21 1.81 -1.44
CA LYS A 177 21.30 1.69 -2.43
C LYS A 177 21.85 0.27 -2.51
N GLU A 178 22.01 -0.41 -1.37
CA GLU A 178 22.45 -1.82 -1.33
C GLU A 178 21.43 -2.81 -1.91
N LEU A 179 20.15 -2.44 -1.86
CA LEU A 179 19.02 -3.24 -2.32
C LEU A 179 18.60 -2.92 -3.76
N LEU A 180 19.22 -1.91 -4.41
CA LEU A 180 18.93 -1.54 -5.79
C LEU A 180 19.12 -2.73 -6.75
N GLY A 181 18.12 -2.97 -7.60
CA GLY A 181 18.12 -4.05 -8.58
C GLY A 181 17.88 -5.44 -8.00
N LYS A 182 17.83 -5.59 -6.66
CA LYS A 182 17.56 -6.86 -5.97
C LYS A 182 16.07 -7.04 -5.72
N GLU A 183 15.70 -8.29 -5.48
CA GLU A 183 14.35 -8.68 -5.06
C GLU A 183 14.30 -8.88 -3.54
N ILE A 184 13.22 -8.37 -2.92
CA ILE A 184 12.95 -8.43 -1.50
C ILE A 184 11.70 -9.25 -1.26
N LYS A 185 11.77 -10.14 -0.26
CA LYS A 185 10.63 -10.96 0.17
C LYS A 185 9.85 -10.26 1.27
N ILE A 186 8.59 -10.66 1.44
CA ILE A 186 7.70 -10.12 2.47
C ILE A 186 8.28 -10.24 3.89
N ASP A 187 8.99 -11.33 4.19
CA ASP A 187 9.57 -11.61 5.51
C ASP A 187 10.69 -10.63 5.91
N GLN A 188 11.27 -9.92 4.94
CA GLN A 188 12.28 -8.88 5.19
C GLN A 188 11.64 -7.52 5.51
N ILE A 189 10.34 -7.35 5.22
CA ILE A 189 9.59 -6.11 5.42
C ILE A 189 8.69 -6.21 6.65
N PHE A 190 7.94 -7.31 6.77
CA PHE A 190 6.97 -7.52 7.84
C PHE A 190 7.36 -8.72 8.69
N GLU A 191 7.16 -8.54 10.00
CA GLU A 191 7.35 -9.60 10.99
C GLU A 191 6.03 -10.37 11.20
N THR A 192 6.14 -11.66 11.52
CA THR A 192 4.94 -12.48 11.76
C THR A 192 4.23 -12.01 13.03
N GLY A 193 2.91 -11.87 12.97
CA GLY A 193 2.10 -11.34 14.08
C GLY A 193 1.99 -9.80 14.12
N ALA A 194 2.71 -9.09 13.24
CA ALA A 194 2.57 -7.64 13.11
C ALA A 194 1.17 -7.24 12.63
N THR A 195 0.66 -6.12 13.15
CA THR A 195 -0.57 -5.51 12.64
C THR A 195 -0.25 -4.71 11.38
N ILE A 196 -1.00 -4.94 10.31
CA ILE A 196 -0.79 -4.30 9.01
C ILE A 196 -2.04 -3.56 8.54
N ASP A 197 -1.81 -2.44 7.87
CA ASP A 197 -2.85 -1.71 7.15
C ASP A 197 -2.91 -2.17 5.68
N VAL A 198 -4.11 -2.48 5.19
CA VAL A 198 -4.32 -2.92 3.81
C VAL A 198 -5.05 -1.84 3.02
N ALA A 199 -4.37 -1.27 2.02
CA ALA A 199 -4.96 -0.35 1.06
C ALA A 199 -5.26 -1.08 -0.26
N ALA A 200 -6.53 -1.06 -0.69
CA ALA A 200 -6.96 -1.70 -1.92
C ALA A 200 -8.15 -0.97 -2.56
N ILE A 201 -8.39 -1.26 -3.83
CA ILE A 201 -9.56 -0.75 -4.56
C ILE A 201 -10.69 -1.76 -4.44
N THR A 202 -11.87 -1.27 -4.08
CA THR A 202 -13.05 -2.11 -3.86
C THR A 202 -13.57 -2.73 -5.16
N LYS A 203 -14.21 -3.90 -5.07
CA LYS A 203 -14.88 -4.54 -6.20
C LYS A 203 -15.92 -3.61 -6.83
N GLY A 204 -15.81 -3.41 -8.14
CA GLY A 204 -16.78 -2.64 -8.92
C GLY A 204 -18.15 -3.32 -8.96
N LYS A 205 -19.22 -2.54 -8.77
CA LYS A 205 -20.62 -2.99 -8.88
C LYS A 205 -21.42 -2.28 -9.98
N GLY A 206 -20.75 -1.50 -10.84
CA GLY A 206 -21.39 -0.72 -11.89
C GLY A 206 -22.31 0.40 -11.36
N TRP A 207 -23.29 0.78 -12.18
CA TRP A 207 -24.35 1.72 -11.78
C TRP A 207 -25.27 1.07 -10.74
N GLN A 208 -25.53 1.76 -9.64
CA GLN A 208 -26.33 1.24 -8.52
C GLN A 208 -27.35 2.29 -8.08
N GLY A 209 -28.60 1.86 -7.87
CA GLY A 209 -29.67 2.70 -7.34
C GLY A 209 -29.46 3.07 -5.88
N VAL A 210 -30.25 4.02 -5.38
CA VAL A 210 -30.10 4.58 -4.02
C VAL A 210 -30.25 3.55 -2.90
N ILE A 211 -31.01 2.48 -3.12
CA ILE A 211 -31.18 1.41 -2.14
C ILE A 211 -29.85 0.69 -1.92
N GLN A 212 -29.21 0.20 -2.97
CA GLN A 212 -27.93 -0.52 -2.87
C GLN A 212 -26.75 0.41 -2.58
N ARG A 213 -26.77 1.64 -3.13
CA ARG A 213 -25.66 2.59 -3.01
C ARG A 213 -25.62 3.30 -1.66
N PHE A 214 -26.77 3.55 -1.04
CA PHE A 214 -26.89 4.32 0.21
C PHE A 214 -27.62 3.60 1.34
N GLY A 215 -28.24 2.44 1.10
CA GLY A 215 -29.01 1.72 2.12
C GLY A 215 -30.30 2.45 2.50
N VAL A 216 -30.92 3.17 1.55
CA VAL A 216 -32.19 3.86 1.78
C VAL A 216 -33.33 2.85 1.87
N LYS A 217 -34.29 3.10 2.76
CA LYS A 217 -35.49 2.25 2.92
C LYS A 217 -36.27 2.22 1.59
N LYS A 218 -36.60 1.03 1.10
CA LYS A 218 -37.48 0.84 -0.05
C LYS A 218 -38.87 1.41 0.28
N LYS A 219 -39.53 2.02 -0.71
CA LYS A 219 -40.92 2.45 -0.56
C LYS A 219 -41.86 1.24 -0.44
N GLN A 220 -43.13 1.52 -0.16
CA GLN A 220 -44.16 0.48 -0.10
C GLN A 220 -44.36 -0.18 -1.47
N HIS A 221 -44.95 -1.37 -1.49
CA HIS A 221 -45.14 -2.12 -2.74
C HIS A 221 -46.07 -1.41 -3.73
N LYS A 222 -47.08 -0.69 -3.22
CA LYS A 222 -48.12 -0.02 -4.03
C LYS A 222 -47.73 1.40 -4.49
N SER A 223 -46.44 1.73 -4.49
CA SER A 223 -45.93 3.08 -4.79
C SER A 223 -44.84 3.08 -5.84
#